data_AF-A0A6G0Y8A7-F1
#
_entry.id   AF-A0A6G0Y8A7-F1
#
_cell.length_a   1.000
_cell.length_b   1.000
_cell.length_c   1.000
_cell.angle_alpha   90.00
_cell.angle_beta   90.00
_cell.angle_gamma   90.00
#
_symmetry.space_group_name_H-M   'P 1'
#
loop_
_entity.id
_entity.type
_entity.pdbx_description
1 polymer ?
#
loop_
_entity_poly.entity_id
_entity_poly.type
_entity_poly.pdbx_seq_one_letter_code
_entity_poly.pdbx_strand_id
1 'polypeptide(L)'
;MLFVTVCFKEYPDFPVGTFNRITFWVVHCSVDTLDFQFLYFSGPFFVTFFGGLWEAAVRSAKRLLIRTMGTHVLTYEEFTTLLTRVEAVLNSRPLTPLTTDPADLDYLSPGHFLIGQPLLAVPPRVSFESRINLTQRWKLLDQYHQSFWRRWSTEYLTSLQGRSKWTIEAPNVRVNDMVVIIDNQSLPLTWRLGRILEVLPGNDGVVRVVRLLTRQGEITRPITKIIVLPAQ
;
A
#
# COMPACT_ATOMS: atom_id res chain seq x y z
N MET A 1 -1.16 14.81 2.79
CA MET A 1 -0.81 13.57 2.07
C MET A 1 0.16 12.77 2.92
N LEU A 2 0.00 11.44 3.03
CA LEU A 2 0.78 10.62 3.98
C LEU A 2 1.93 9.89 3.31
N PHE A 3 3.14 10.10 3.81
CA PHE A 3 4.35 9.41 3.40
C PHE A 3 4.80 8.46 4.52
N VAL A 4 5.31 7.29 4.15
CA VAL A 4 5.97 6.40 5.09
C VAL A 4 7.45 6.39 4.75
N THR A 5 8.33 6.63 5.71
CA THR A 5 9.78 6.54 5.49
C THR A 5 10.40 5.77 6.65
N VAL A 6 11.16 4.72 6.36
CA VAL A 6 11.85 3.94 7.38
C VAL A 6 13.26 4.51 7.55
N CYS A 7 13.49 5.17 8.68
CA CYS A 7 14.85 5.56 9.09
C CYS A 7 15.39 4.57 10.13
N PHE A 8 16.59 4.04 9.87
CA PHE A 8 17.36 3.27 10.84
C PHE A 8 18.42 4.16 11.46
N LYS A 9 18.53 4.14 12.80
CA LYS A 9 19.65 4.72 13.54
C LYS A 9 20.29 3.60 14.34
N GLU A 10 21.56 3.31 14.07
CA GLU A 10 22.35 2.37 14.88
C GLU A 10 22.63 2.98 16.26
N TYR A 11 22.40 2.20 17.31
CA TYR A 11 22.80 2.55 18.67
C TYR A 11 23.82 1.51 19.13
N PRO A 12 25.06 1.91 19.47
CA PRO A 12 26.13 0.97 19.84
C PRO A 12 25.88 0.20 21.15
N ASP A 13 24.89 0.58 21.96
CA ASP A 13 24.73 0.07 23.34
C ASP A 13 23.48 -0.79 23.60
N PHE A 14 22.74 -1.23 22.58
CA PHE A 14 21.57 -2.10 22.79
C PHE A 14 21.87 -3.58 22.51
N PRO A 15 21.73 -4.49 23.50
CA PRO A 15 21.96 -5.91 23.29
C PRO A 15 20.95 -6.49 22.31
N VAL A 16 21.49 -7.25 21.35
CA VAL A 16 20.76 -7.95 20.28
C VAL A 16 19.83 -9.00 20.89
N GLY A 17 18.58 -8.65 21.18
CA GLY A 17 17.63 -9.62 21.75
C GLY A 17 16.28 -9.11 22.23
N THR A 18 16.06 -7.81 22.42
CA THR A 18 14.78 -7.30 22.97
C THR A 18 13.87 -6.72 21.89
N PHE A 19 13.37 -7.57 20.98
CA PHE A 19 12.44 -7.22 19.88
C PHE A 19 11.00 -6.88 20.32
N ASN A 20 10.76 -6.46 21.57
CA ASN A 20 9.42 -6.23 22.12
C ASN A 20 8.94 -4.76 22.08
N ARG A 21 9.69 -3.84 21.47
CA ARG A 21 9.25 -2.45 21.25
C ARG A 21 9.48 -2.03 19.79
N ILE A 22 8.61 -2.52 18.90
CA ILE A 22 8.54 -1.98 17.53
C ILE A 22 7.86 -0.61 17.59
N THR A 23 8.62 0.47 17.72
CA THR A 23 8.12 1.86 17.55
C THR A 23 8.27 2.21 16.07
N PHE A 24 7.14 2.47 15.39
CA PHE A 24 7.13 2.89 13.98
C PHE A 24 7.52 4.37 13.90
N TRP A 25 8.34 4.74 12.92
CA TRP A 25 8.76 6.12 12.68
C TRP A 25 8.13 6.69 11.42
N VAL A 26 7.69 7.94 11.53
CA VAL A 26 7.59 8.94 10.44
C VAL A 26 8.53 10.05 10.88
N VAL A 27 9.63 10.30 10.17
CA VAL A 27 10.51 11.45 10.45
C VAL A 27 10.98 12.07 9.13
N HIS A 28 10.73 13.36 8.99
CA HIS A 28 11.40 14.21 8.01
C HIS A 28 12.78 14.60 8.57
N CYS A 29 13.82 14.49 7.75
CA CYS A 29 15.18 14.87 8.12
C CYS A 29 15.28 16.40 8.34
N SER A 30 15.87 16.83 9.45
CA SER A 30 16.59 18.11 9.55
C SER A 30 17.70 17.95 10.58
N VAL A 31 18.85 18.56 10.27
CA VAL A 31 20.08 18.56 11.05
C VAL A 31 19.81 19.15 12.44
N ASP A 32 20.40 18.50 13.44
CA ASP A 32 20.49 18.88 14.85
C ASP A 32 19.37 18.48 15.82
N THR A 33 19.82 17.76 16.85
CA THR A 33 19.20 17.46 18.15
C THR A 33 18.20 16.30 18.26
N LEU A 34 18.49 15.46 19.26
CA LEU A 34 17.78 14.26 19.67
C LEU A 34 16.53 14.66 20.45
N ASP A 35 15.35 14.42 19.89
CA ASP A 35 14.13 14.22 20.68
C ASP A 35 13.23 13.15 20.04
N PHE A 36 12.88 12.13 20.85
CA PHE A 36 11.92 11.10 20.50
C PHE A 36 10.52 11.68 20.70
N GLN A 37 10.03 12.41 19.71
CA GLN A 37 8.72 13.04 19.72
C GLN A 37 8.05 12.86 18.37
N PHE A 38 6.72 12.71 18.35
CA PHE A 38 5.92 12.86 17.14
C PHE A 38 6.26 14.22 16.53
N LEU A 39 7.05 14.26 15.46
CA LEU A 39 7.26 15.50 14.72
C LEU A 39 6.08 15.68 13.76
N TYR A 40 5.00 16.19 14.36
CA TYR A 40 3.96 16.95 13.68
C TYR A 40 4.62 18.02 12.81
N PHE A 41 4.42 17.96 11.50
CA PHE A 41 4.58 19.16 10.68
C PHE A 41 3.24 19.89 10.64
N SER A 42 3.01 20.82 11.58
CA SER A 42 1.93 21.82 11.50
C SER A 42 2.31 22.94 12.48
N GLY A 43 2.59 24.20 12.09
CA GLY A 43 1.63 25.06 11.42
C GLY A 43 0.33 25.10 12.24
N PRO A 44 0.06 26.14 13.05
CA PRO A 44 -1.08 26.08 13.96
C PRO A 44 -2.39 25.98 13.15
N PHE A 45 -3.35 25.19 13.65
CA PHE A 45 -4.79 25.15 13.30
C PHE A 45 -5.42 23.96 12.51
N PHE A 46 -4.71 22.95 11.98
CA PHE A 46 -5.36 21.86 11.17
C PHE A 46 -5.33 20.43 11.75
N VAL A 47 -4.95 20.25 13.02
CA VAL A 47 -4.39 18.98 13.54
C VAL A 47 -5.35 17.92 14.11
N THR A 48 -6.65 18.19 14.31
CA THR A 48 -7.56 17.16 14.89
C THR A 48 -8.16 16.21 13.85
N PHE A 49 -8.30 16.61 12.58
CA PHE A 49 -8.95 15.78 11.56
C PHE A 49 -7.98 14.82 10.84
N PHE A 50 -6.74 15.25 10.58
CA PHE A 50 -5.75 14.43 9.86
C PHE A 50 -5.01 13.42 10.73
N GLY A 51 -4.93 13.64 12.06
CA GLY A 51 -4.23 12.79 13.01
C GLY A 51 -4.71 11.32 13.02
N GLY A 52 -6.03 11.12 13.06
CA GLY A 52 -6.60 9.77 13.19
C GLY A 52 -6.40 8.88 11.96
N LEU A 53 -6.41 9.46 10.75
CA LEU A 53 -6.25 8.69 9.49
C LEU A 53 -4.87 8.04 9.40
N TRP A 54 -3.83 8.80 9.76
CA TRP A 54 -2.47 8.29 9.67
C TRP A 54 -2.14 7.34 10.81
N GLU A 55 -2.62 7.62 12.02
CA GLU A 55 -2.48 6.70 13.15
C GLU A 55 -3.16 5.36 12.86
N ALA A 56 -4.34 5.38 12.23
CA ALA A 56 -5.04 4.18 11.82
C ALA A 56 -4.25 3.38 10.76
N ALA A 57 -3.67 4.05 9.76
CA ALA A 57 -2.85 3.43 8.74
C ALA A 57 -1.57 2.79 9.32
N VAL A 58 -0.85 3.53 10.18
CA VAL A 58 0.36 3.02 10.87
C VAL A 58 0.01 1.85 11.79
N ARG A 59 -1.09 1.95 12.55
CA ARG A 59 -1.57 0.87 13.41
C ARG A 59 -1.96 -0.38 12.62
N SER A 60 -2.61 -0.24 11.46
CA SER A 60 -2.91 -1.36 10.55
C SER A 60 -1.61 -2.01 10.05
N ALA A 61 -0.69 -1.22 9.49
CA ALA A 61 0.58 -1.73 8.97
C ALA A 61 1.39 -2.50 10.05
N LYS A 62 1.50 -1.93 11.27
CA LYS A 62 2.15 -2.60 12.42
C LYS A 62 1.52 -3.95 12.73
N ARG A 63 0.20 -3.96 12.86
CA ARG A 63 -0.55 -5.17 13.20
C ARG A 63 -0.36 -6.25 12.14
N LEU A 64 -0.39 -5.88 10.86
CA LEU A 64 -0.18 -6.79 9.75
C LEU A 64 1.24 -7.35 9.73
N LEU A 65 2.25 -6.50 9.91
CA LEU A 65 3.65 -6.93 9.93
C LEU A 65 3.91 -7.95 11.05
N ILE A 66 3.47 -7.65 12.28
CA ILE A 66 3.62 -8.57 13.43
C ILE A 66 2.94 -9.91 13.14
N ARG A 67 1.71 -9.89 12.60
CA ARG A 67 0.99 -11.12 12.25
C ARG A 67 1.63 -11.90 11.11
N THR A 68 2.32 -11.23 10.20
CA THR A 68 2.98 -11.87 9.06
C THR A 68 4.30 -12.53 9.47
N MET A 69 5.08 -11.91 10.36
CA MET A 69 6.32 -12.48 10.87
C MET A 69 6.08 -13.66 11.84
N GLY A 70 4.97 -13.63 12.58
CA GLY A 70 4.63 -14.69 13.53
C GLY A 70 5.65 -14.78 14.66
N THR A 71 6.17 -15.98 14.92
CA THR A 71 7.15 -16.28 15.99
C THR A 71 8.60 -16.32 15.50
N HIS A 72 8.85 -16.07 14.22
CA HIS A 72 10.20 -16.16 13.68
C HIS A 72 11.06 -14.99 14.12
N VAL A 73 12.29 -15.31 14.55
CA VAL A 73 13.30 -14.31 14.86
C VAL A 73 14.04 -13.92 13.57
N LEU A 74 14.02 -12.63 13.24
CA LEU A 74 14.77 -12.04 12.15
C LEU A 74 16.03 -11.38 12.71
N THR A 75 17.13 -11.47 11.98
CA THR A 75 18.31 -10.63 12.25
C THR A 75 17.98 -9.18 11.96
N TYR A 76 18.84 -8.28 12.43
CA TYR A 76 18.72 -6.85 12.14
C TYR A 76 18.60 -6.59 10.62
N GLU A 77 19.53 -7.14 9.84
CA GLU A 77 19.60 -6.95 8.37
C GLU A 77 18.35 -7.48 7.64
N GLU A 78 17.79 -8.59 8.11
CA GLU A 78 16.60 -9.19 7.51
C GLU A 78 15.34 -8.40 7.86
N PHE A 79 15.26 -7.93 9.10
CA PHE A 79 14.16 -7.08 9.55
C PHE A 79 14.20 -5.72 8.85
N THR A 80 15.38 -5.11 8.69
CA THR A 80 15.53 -3.85 7.97
C THR A 80 15.13 -4.00 6.51
N THR A 81 15.60 -5.06 5.84
CA THR A 81 15.23 -5.40 4.46
C THR A 81 13.72 -5.58 4.31
N LEU A 82 13.07 -6.29 5.24
CA LEU A 82 11.62 -6.48 5.21
C LEU A 82 10.87 -5.16 5.38
N LEU A 83 11.30 -4.32 6.32
CA LEU A 83 10.70 -3.02 6.56
C LEU A 83 10.80 -2.09 5.36
N THR A 84 11.96 -2.03 4.69
CA THR A 84 12.11 -1.23 3.46
C THR A 84 11.19 -1.71 2.35
N ARG A 85 10.99 -3.03 2.21
CA ARG A 85 10.01 -3.57 1.24
C ARG A 85 8.57 -3.21 1.61
N VAL A 86 8.24 -3.27 2.90
CA VAL A 86 6.93 -2.86 3.43
C VAL A 86 6.69 -1.38 3.20
N GLU A 87 7.67 -0.53 3.44
CA GLU A 87 7.61 0.91 3.13
C GLU A 87 7.27 1.15 1.66
N ALA A 88 7.98 0.46 0.77
CA ALA A 88 7.71 0.55 -0.66
C ALA A 88 6.25 0.18 -0.97
N VAL A 89 5.74 -0.88 -0.34
CA VAL A 89 4.33 -1.29 -0.45
C VAL A 89 3.40 -0.17 -0.02
N LEU A 90 3.61 0.40 1.16
CA LEU A 90 2.78 1.47 1.71
C LEU A 90 2.75 2.71 0.80
N ASN A 91 3.90 3.07 0.22
CA ASN A 91 4.05 4.24 -0.65
C ASN A 91 3.65 3.99 -2.10
N SER A 92 3.49 2.74 -2.52
CA SER A 92 3.02 2.40 -3.87
C SER A 92 1.52 2.60 -4.06
N ARG A 93 0.74 2.83 -3.00
CA ARG A 93 -0.73 2.85 -3.09
C ARG A 93 -1.27 3.89 -4.07
N PRO A 94 -2.27 3.53 -4.89
CA PRO A 94 -2.90 4.45 -5.82
C PRO A 94 -3.82 5.42 -5.09
N LEU A 95 -3.56 6.72 -5.21
CA LEU A 95 -4.36 7.77 -4.57
C LEU A 95 -5.47 8.25 -5.50
N THR A 96 -5.09 8.60 -6.72
CA THR A 96 -5.94 9.22 -7.74
C THR A 96 -5.38 8.87 -9.12
N PRO A 97 -6.19 8.98 -10.19
CA PRO A 97 -5.67 9.00 -11.55
C PRO A 97 -4.58 10.07 -11.70
N LEU A 98 -3.56 9.78 -12.51
CA LEU A 98 -2.50 10.75 -12.80
C LEU A 98 -2.98 11.84 -13.76
N THR A 99 -3.79 11.44 -14.74
CA THR A 99 -4.35 12.33 -15.75
C THR A 99 -5.86 12.10 -15.93
N THR A 100 -6.52 13.05 -16.58
CA THR A 100 -7.93 12.95 -16.97
C THR A 100 -8.13 12.23 -18.32
N ASP A 101 -7.06 11.98 -19.08
CA ASP A 101 -7.11 11.34 -20.38
C ASP A 101 -7.64 9.90 -20.24
N PRO A 102 -8.76 9.52 -20.90
CA PRO A 102 -9.32 8.17 -20.85
C PRO A 102 -8.38 7.05 -21.32
N ALA A 103 -7.39 7.35 -22.18
CA ALA A 103 -6.42 6.35 -22.66
C ALA A 103 -5.32 6.05 -21.64
N ASP A 104 -5.08 6.97 -20.70
CA ASP A 104 -4.06 6.80 -19.67
C ASP A 104 -4.62 6.01 -18.48
N LEU A 105 -3.83 5.02 -18.04
CA LEU A 105 -4.12 4.15 -16.90
C LEU A 105 -3.12 4.34 -15.77
N ASP A 106 -2.34 5.42 -15.80
CA ASP A 106 -1.41 5.78 -14.75
C ASP A 106 -2.11 6.44 -13.55
N TYR A 107 -1.47 6.31 -12.41
CA TYR A 107 -2.00 6.73 -11.12
C TYR A 107 -0.94 7.46 -10.33
N LEU A 108 -1.40 8.42 -9.54
CA LEU A 108 -0.58 9.11 -8.58
C LEU A 108 -0.48 8.30 -7.29
N SER A 109 0.73 8.19 -6.74
CA SER A 109 1.01 7.49 -5.49
C SER A 109 1.93 8.32 -4.59
N PRO A 110 1.99 8.05 -3.28
CA PRO A 110 2.96 8.69 -2.39
C PRO A 110 4.41 8.58 -2.86
N GLY A 111 4.78 7.44 -3.44
CA GLY A 111 6.12 7.23 -4.01
C GLY A 111 6.50 8.28 -5.05
N HIS A 112 5.55 8.72 -5.88
CA HIS A 112 5.81 9.76 -6.89
C HIS A 112 6.29 11.07 -6.29
N PHE A 113 5.81 11.45 -5.11
CA PHE A 113 6.26 12.67 -4.45
C PHE A 113 7.58 12.48 -3.70
N LEU A 114 7.91 11.26 -3.29
CA LEU A 114 9.15 10.96 -2.57
C LEU A 114 10.35 10.89 -3.51
N ILE A 115 10.19 10.25 -4.68
CA ILE A 115 11.30 9.94 -5.59
C ILE A 115 11.05 10.40 -7.04
N GLY A 116 9.92 11.06 -7.33
CA GLY A 116 9.57 11.52 -8.68
C GLY A 116 9.03 10.44 -9.62
N GLN A 117 8.90 9.19 -9.18
CA GLN A 117 8.54 8.04 -10.02
C GLN A 117 7.82 6.92 -9.24
N PRO A 118 7.13 5.97 -9.91
CA PRO A 118 6.54 4.80 -9.25
C PRO A 118 7.59 3.94 -8.56
N LEU A 119 7.26 3.40 -7.38
CA LEU A 119 8.09 2.41 -6.69
C LEU A 119 7.92 1.04 -7.36
N LEU A 120 9.01 0.49 -7.87
CA LEU A 120 9.02 -0.79 -8.58
C LEU A 120 9.49 -1.94 -7.68
N ALA A 121 8.90 -3.12 -7.87
CA ALA A 121 9.39 -4.33 -7.22
C ALA A 121 10.71 -4.79 -7.84
N VAL A 122 11.66 -5.20 -7.00
CA VAL A 122 12.87 -5.88 -7.47
C VAL A 122 12.45 -7.22 -8.06
N PRO A 123 12.81 -7.52 -9.34
CA PRO A 123 12.51 -8.81 -9.95
C PRO A 123 13.06 -9.97 -9.10
N PRO A 124 12.36 -11.12 -9.04
CA PRO A 124 12.86 -12.30 -8.36
C PRO A 124 14.23 -12.69 -8.92
N ARG A 125 15.25 -12.83 -8.06
CA ARG A 125 16.56 -13.31 -8.48
C ARG A 125 16.49 -14.83 -8.68
N VAL A 126 16.80 -15.30 -9.88
CA VAL A 126 17.04 -16.73 -10.13
C VAL A 126 18.45 -17.04 -9.63
N SER A 127 18.57 -17.64 -8.45
CA SER A 127 19.88 -18.00 -7.88
C SER A 127 20.35 -19.33 -8.45
N PHE A 128 21.46 -19.30 -9.20
CA PHE A 128 22.23 -20.49 -9.54
C PHE A 128 23.41 -20.54 -8.57
N GLU A 129 23.36 -21.53 -7.67
CA GLU A 129 24.45 -21.97 -6.79
C GLU A 129 24.92 -20.99 -5.68
N SER A 130 24.46 -21.23 -4.45
CA SER A 130 25.14 -20.73 -3.24
C SER A 130 25.12 -21.79 -2.14
N ARG A 131 26.27 -22.09 -1.53
CA ARG A 131 26.46 -23.09 -0.46
C ARG A 131 25.92 -22.67 0.92
N ILE A 132 25.18 -21.57 1.01
CA ILE A 132 24.57 -21.07 2.25
C ILE A 132 23.05 -21.13 2.10
N ASN A 133 22.33 -21.43 3.19
CA ASN A 133 20.85 -21.37 3.29
C ASN A 133 20.25 -19.96 3.02
N LEU A 134 21.01 -19.02 2.42
CA LEU A 134 20.56 -17.70 1.95
C LEU A 134 19.32 -17.81 1.07
N THR A 135 19.22 -18.84 0.24
CA THR A 135 18.02 -19.11 -0.57
C THR A 135 16.78 -19.34 0.30
N GLN A 136 16.92 -19.99 1.46
CA GLN A 136 15.80 -20.23 2.38
C GLN A 136 15.42 -18.97 3.16
N ARG A 137 16.40 -18.22 3.69
CA ARG A 137 16.14 -16.94 4.40
C ARG A 137 15.56 -15.87 3.48
N TRP A 138 16.07 -15.75 2.26
CA TRP A 138 15.50 -14.87 1.24
C TRP A 138 14.08 -15.29 0.87
N LYS A 139 13.81 -16.60 0.66
CA LYS A 139 12.45 -17.12 0.43
C LYS A 139 11.52 -16.76 1.59
N LEU A 140 11.99 -16.83 2.84
CA LEU A 140 11.22 -16.45 4.02
C LEU A 140 10.85 -14.96 3.98
N LEU A 141 11.81 -14.07 3.72
CA LEU A 141 11.57 -12.64 3.60
C LEU A 141 10.62 -12.30 2.45
N ASP A 142 10.75 -13.02 1.34
CA ASP A 142 9.87 -12.88 0.18
C ASP A 142 8.43 -13.33 0.51
N GLN A 143 8.27 -14.45 1.22
CA GLN A 143 6.97 -14.91 1.72
C GLN A 143 6.33 -13.88 2.66
N TYR A 144 7.10 -13.27 3.56
CA TYR A 144 6.58 -12.20 4.43
C TYR A 144 6.17 -10.98 3.62
N HIS A 145 6.98 -10.56 2.65
CA HIS A 145 6.64 -9.45 1.78
C HIS A 145 5.35 -9.69 0.99
N GLN A 146 5.21 -10.86 0.37
CA GLN A 146 4.01 -11.25 -0.37
C GLN A 146 2.77 -11.35 0.53
N SER A 147 2.92 -11.93 1.73
CA SER A 147 1.83 -12.06 2.71
C SER A 147 1.39 -10.70 3.24
N PHE A 148 2.35 -9.81 3.54
CA PHE A 148 2.07 -8.43 3.92
C PHE A 148 1.32 -7.69 2.81
N TRP A 149 1.85 -7.72 1.58
CA TRP A 149 1.21 -7.12 0.41
C TRP A 149 -0.25 -7.55 0.27
N ARG A 150 -0.51 -8.86 0.23
CA ARG A 150 -1.86 -9.41 0.03
C ARG A 150 -2.86 -8.89 1.06
N ARG A 151 -2.45 -8.83 2.33
CA ARG A 151 -3.33 -8.41 3.43
C ARG A 151 -3.51 -6.91 3.44
N TRP A 152 -2.41 -6.17 3.30
CA TRP A 152 -2.44 -4.72 3.36
C TRP A 152 -3.14 -4.11 2.15
N SER A 153 -2.89 -4.59 0.93
CA SER A 153 -3.56 -4.10 -0.27
C SER A 153 -5.07 -4.29 -0.15
N THR A 154 -5.52 -5.45 0.35
CA THR A 154 -6.93 -5.72 0.63
C THR A 154 -7.51 -4.77 1.68
N GLU A 155 -6.82 -4.57 2.82
CA GLU A 155 -7.26 -3.63 3.87
C GLU A 155 -7.35 -2.19 3.34
N TYR A 156 -6.34 -1.75 2.59
CA TYR A 156 -6.29 -0.43 1.96
C TYR A 156 -7.45 -0.23 0.98
N LEU A 157 -7.63 -1.17 0.05
CA LEU A 157 -8.69 -1.16 -0.93
C LEU A 157 -10.09 -1.14 -0.28
N THR A 158 -10.28 -1.93 0.76
CA THR A 158 -11.54 -1.91 1.53
C THR A 158 -11.77 -0.56 2.22
N SER A 159 -10.69 0.11 2.66
CA SER A 159 -10.78 1.43 3.28
C SER A 159 -11.20 2.54 2.31
N LEU A 160 -10.86 2.40 1.02
CA LEU A 160 -11.27 3.34 -0.03
C LEU A 160 -12.77 3.27 -0.33
N GLN A 161 -13.40 2.11 -0.14
CA GLN A 161 -14.79 1.90 -0.54
C GLN A 161 -15.82 2.68 0.30
N GLY A 162 -15.43 3.34 1.40
CA GLY A 162 -16.33 4.13 2.24
C GLY A 162 -17.47 3.30 2.84
N ARG A 163 -17.58 3.21 4.17
CA ARG A 163 -18.82 2.68 4.76
C ARG A 163 -19.91 3.72 4.60
N SER A 164 -20.64 3.71 3.48
CA SER A 164 -21.94 4.37 3.42
C SER A 164 -22.79 3.75 4.53
N LYS A 165 -23.30 4.58 5.44
CA LYS A 165 -24.37 4.12 6.33
C LYS A 165 -25.47 3.61 5.41
N TRP A 166 -26.04 2.43 5.68
CA TRP A 166 -27.10 1.76 4.90
C TRP A 166 -28.30 2.65 4.53
N THR A 167 -28.36 3.86 5.06
CA THR A 167 -29.35 4.90 4.89
C THR A 167 -29.19 5.74 3.61
N ILE A 168 -28.06 5.70 2.90
CA ILE A 168 -27.82 6.53 1.70
C ILE A 168 -27.45 5.64 0.51
N GLU A 169 -28.22 5.74 -0.57
CA GLU A 169 -27.91 5.11 -1.86
C GLU A 169 -26.54 5.59 -2.34
N ALA A 170 -25.61 4.65 -2.54
CA ALA A 170 -24.30 4.97 -3.10
C ALA A 170 -24.47 5.27 -4.61
N PRO A 171 -23.81 6.32 -5.14
CA PRO A 171 -23.88 6.60 -6.56
C PRO A 171 -23.33 5.43 -7.37
N ASN A 172 -24.02 5.07 -8.45
CA ASN A 172 -23.53 4.07 -9.40
C ASN A 172 -22.18 4.51 -10.00
N VAL A 173 -21.33 3.53 -10.29
CA VAL A 173 -20.10 3.73 -11.07
C VAL A 173 -20.41 4.26 -12.46
N ARG A 174 -19.51 5.07 -13.03
CA ARG A 174 -19.72 5.76 -14.31
C ARG A 174 -18.70 5.32 -15.36
N VAL A 175 -19.09 5.49 -16.62
CA VAL A 175 -18.15 5.36 -17.75
C VAL A 175 -17.01 6.36 -17.55
N ASN A 176 -15.79 5.93 -17.90
CA ASN A 176 -14.52 6.62 -17.71
C ASN A 176 -13.99 6.72 -16.27
N ASP A 177 -14.67 6.16 -15.27
CA ASP A 177 -14.10 6.04 -13.93
C ASP A 177 -12.86 5.12 -13.98
N MET A 178 -11.77 5.56 -13.36
CA MET A 178 -10.59 4.73 -13.16
C MET A 178 -10.78 3.86 -11.93
N VAL A 179 -10.51 2.57 -12.07
CA VAL A 179 -10.74 1.58 -11.03
C VAL A 179 -9.51 0.72 -10.79
N VAL A 180 -9.29 0.34 -9.53
CA VAL A 180 -8.39 -0.76 -9.16
C VAL A 180 -9.16 -2.07 -9.21
N ILE A 181 -8.61 -3.04 -9.92
CA ILE A 181 -9.13 -4.40 -9.99
C ILE A 181 -8.56 -5.19 -8.82
N ILE A 182 -9.44 -5.78 -8.00
CA ILE A 182 -9.04 -6.58 -6.85
C ILE A 182 -8.46 -7.91 -7.36
N ASP A 183 -7.14 -8.05 -7.23
CA ASP A 183 -6.40 -9.27 -7.55
C ASP A 183 -5.52 -9.74 -6.38
N ASN A 184 -5.93 -10.84 -5.75
CA ASN A 184 -5.23 -11.44 -4.61
C ASN A 184 -3.95 -12.20 -5.02
N GLN A 185 -3.74 -12.42 -6.31
CA GLN A 185 -2.58 -13.11 -6.87
C GLN A 185 -1.55 -12.13 -7.47
N SER A 186 -1.81 -10.83 -7.38
CA SER A 186 -0.89 -9.80 -7.83
C SER A 186 0.44 -9.88 -7.07
N LEU A 187 1.54 -9.70 -7.81
CA LEU A 187 2.85 -9.53 -7.21
C LEU A 187 2.86 -8.22 -6.38
N PRO A 188 3.68 -8.15 -5.32
CA PRO A 188 3.85 -6.92 -4.56
C PRO A 188 4.14 -5.72 -5.46
N LEU A 189 3.61 -4.54 -5.08
CA LEU A 189 3.73 -3.27 -5.81
C LEU A 189 3.03 -3.24 -7.18
N THR A 190 2.28 -4.28 -7.54
CA THR A 190 1.58 -4.36 -8.83
C THR A 190 0.09 -4.09 -8.65
N TRP A 191 -0.31 -2.85 -8.87
CA TRP A 191 -1.73 -2.47 -8.88
C TRP A 191 -2.34 -2.66 -10.27
N ARG A 192 -3.33 -3.55 -10.38
CA ARG A 192 -4.06 -3.74 -11.65
C ARG A 192 -5.12 -2.66 -11.78
N LEU A 193 -4.93 -1.78 -12.76
CA LEU A 193 -5.85 -0.69 -13.06
C LEU A 193 -6.65 -0.98 -14.31
N GLY A 194 -7.83 -0.39 -14.36
CA GLY A 194 -8.61 -0.32 -15.58
C GLY A 194 -9.53 0.89 -15.59
N ARG A 195 -10.12 1.15 -16.75
CA ARG A 195 -11.08 2.23 -16.94
C ARG A 195 -12.41 1.67 -17.41
N ILE A 196 -13.51 2.16 -16.85
CA ILE A 196 -14.85 1.68 -17.21
C ILE A 196 -15.17 2.15 -18.63
N LEU A 197 -15.31 1.20 -19.55
CA LEU A 197 -15.78 1.44 -20.92
C LEU A 197 -17.31 1.45 -20.98
N GLU A 198 -17.95 0.52 -20.26
CA GLU A 198 -19.39 0.32 -20.30
C GLU A 198 -19.90 -0.18 -18.95
N VAL A 199 -21.08 0.31 -18.54
CA VAL A 199 -21.80 -0.14 -17.35
C VAL A 199 -22.99 -1.00 -17.75
N LEU A 200 -23.17 -2.14 -17.08
CA LEU A 200 -24.25 -3.09 -17.35
C LEU A 200 -25.21 -3.13 -16.15
N PRO A 201 -26.28 -2.32 -16.15
CA PRO A 201 -27.29 -2.32 -15.10
C PRO A 201 -28.23 -3.53 -15.21
N GLY A 202 -28.76 -3.97 -14.06
CA GLY A 202 -29.87 -4.93 -14.02
C GLY A 202 -31.22 -4.27 -14.30
N ASN A 203 -32.30 -5.06 -14.26
CA ASN A 203 -33.68 -4.57 -14.45
C ASN A 203 -34.11 -3.49 -13.44
N ASP A 204 -33.45 -3.43 -12.28
CA ASP A 204 -33.65 -2.44 -11.22
C ASP A 204 -32.81 -1.16 -11.39
N GLY A 205 -32.04 -1.04 -12.48
CA GLY A 205 -31.16 0.10 -12.75
C GLY A 205 -29.85 0.09 -11.96
N VAL A 206 -29.58 -0.96 -11.16
CA VAL A 206 -28.34 -1.08 -10.37
C VAL A 206 -27.24 -1.73 -11.19
N VAL A 207 -26.08 -1.07 -11.29
CA VAL A 207 -24.91 -1.57 -12.01
C VAL A 207 -24.29 -2.74 -11.24
N ARG A 208 -24.28 -3.93 -11.83
CA ARG A 208 -23.68 -5.14 -11.22
C ARG A 208 -22.39 -5.55 -11.90
N VAL A 209 -22.26 -5.26 -13.19
CA VAL A 209 -21.14 -5.68 -14.04
C VAL A 209 -20.69 -4.48 -14.87
N VAL A 210 -19.39 -4.41 -15.13
CA VAL A 210 -18.77 -3.39 -15.99
C VAL A 210 -17.78 -4.02 -16.95
N ARG A 211 -17.66 -3.42 -18.14
CA ARG A 211 -16.57 -3.71 -19.09
C ARG A 211 -15.45 -2.71 -18.86
N LEU A 212 -14.22 -3.20 -18.73
CA LEU A 212 -13.04 -2.44 -18.35
C LEU A 212 -11.98 -2.53 -19.44
N LEU A 213 -11.36 -1.40 -19.75
CA LEU A 213 -10.09 -1.36 -20.48
C LEU A 213 -8.95 -1.52 -19.48
N THR A 214 -8.05 -2.47 -19.70
CA THR A 214 -6.81 -2.64 -18.93
C THR A 214 -5.61 -2.57 -19.86
N ARG A 215 -4.40 -2.45 -19.30
CA ARG A 215 -3.15 -2.54 -20.09
C ARG A 215 -2.99 -3.86 -20.87
N GLN A 216 -3.69 -4.91 -20.45
CA GLN A 216 -3.65 -6.24 -21.07
C GLN A 216 -4.82 -6.47 -22.05
N GLY A 217 -5.69 -5.48 -22.24
CA GLY A 217 -6.89 -5.58 -23.07
C GLY A 217 -8.18 -5.43 -22.26
N GLU A 218 -9.30 -5.69 -22.93
CA GLU A 218 -10.63 -5.54 -22.34
C GLU A 218 -11.02 -6.75 -21.50
N ILE A 219 -11.59 -6.50 -20.32
CA ILE A 219 -12.12 -7.54 -19.44
C ILE A 219 -13.47 -7.13 -18.86
N THR A 220 -14.29 -8.12 -18.53
CA THR A 220 -15.57 -7.91 -17.82
C THR A 220 -15.44 -8.33 -16.37
N ARG A 221 -15.86 -7.46 -15.44
CA ARG A 221 -15.78 -7.73 -14.00
C ARG A 221 -17.04 -7.26 -13.26
N PRO A 222 -17.47 -8.00 -12.21
CA PRO A 222 -18.51 -7.52 -11.32
C PRO A 222 -18.01 -6.34 -10.49
N ILE A 223 -18.92 -5.44 -10.09
CA ILE A 223 -18.58 -4.25 -9.29
C ILE A 223 -17.92 -4.61 -7.95
N THR A 224 -18.19 -5.80 -7.41
CA THR A 224 -17.60 -6.29 -6.15
C THR A 224 -16.12 -6.63 -6.27
N LYS A 225 -15.57 -6.68 -7.49
CA LYS A 225 -14.16 -6.97 -7.79
C LYS A 225 -13.39 -5.73 -8.26
N ILE A 226 -13.99 -4.55 -8.17
CA ILE A 226 -13.36 -3.29 -8.53
C ILE A 226 -13.58 -2.23 -7.45
N ILE A 227 -12.68 -1.26 -7.41
CA ILE A 227 -12.74 -0.11 -6.51
C ILE A 227 -12.45 1.13 -7.32
N VAL A 228 -13.36 2.10 -7.29
CA VAL A 228 -13.17 3.38 -7.96
C VAL A 228 -12.10 4.19 -7.23
N LEU A 229 -11.13 4.70 -7.97
CA LEU A 229 -10.18 5.65 -7.42
C LEU A 229 -10.85 7.02 -7.25
N PRO A 230 -10.57 7.74 -6.16
CA PRO A 230 -11.01 9.13 -6.02
C PRO A 230 -10.56 9.95 -7.22
N ALA A 231 -11.50 10.60 -7.90
CA ALA A 231 -11.20 11.59 -8.92
C ALA A 231 -10.78 12.93 -8.26
N GLN A 232 -9.95 13.70 -8.96
CA GLN A 232 -9.55 15.05 -8.57
C GLN A 232 -10.65 16.07 -8.88
#